data_AF-A0A1Z9SPL6-F1
#
_entry.id   AF-A0A1Z9SPL6-F1
#
_cell.length_a   1.000
_cell.length_b   1.000
_cell.length_c   1.000
_cell.angle_alpha   90.00
_cell.angle_beta   90.00
_cell.angle_gamma   90.00
#
_symmetry.space_group_name_H-M   'P 1'
#
loop_
_entity.id
_entity.type
_entity.pdbx_description
1 polymer ?
#
loop_
_entity_poly.entity_id
_entity_poly.type
_entity_poly.pdbx_seq_one_letter_code
_entity_poly.pdbx_strand_id
1 'polypeptide(L)'
;MKKIITILFISFLFGIDNDLLIKTTHAVKIGKYEEAITYINKAENNNQKNPEFFRLKALIFEMLNEPYQAKKAWGKCLKYSKDKNMRHEARIHIQNLSEKK
;
A
#
# COMPACT_ATOMS: atom_id res chain seq x y z
N MET A 1 -14.88 -10.80 34.18
CA MET A 1 -14.11 -9.62 33.74
C MET A 1 -13.04 -10.05 32.73
N LYS A 2 -13.33 -10.11 31.43
CA LYS A 2 -12.35 -10.56 30.40
C LYS A 2 -12.43 -9.83 29.04
N LYS A 3 -13.19 -8.72 28.93
CA LYS A 3 -13.46 -8.07 27.62
C LYS A 3 -12.80 -6.69 27.43
N ILE A 4 -12.03 -6.19 28.41
CA ILE A 4 -11.42 -4.85 28.33
C ILE A 4 -10.04 -4.87 27.65
N ILE A 5 -9.33 -5.99 27.70
CA ILE A 5 -7.94 -6.09 27.17
C ILE A 5 -7.89 -5.97 25.63
N THR A 6 -8.93 -6.41 24.93
CA THR A 6 -8.96 -6.37 23.45
C THR A 6 -9.06 -4.95 22.87
N ILE A 7 -9.68 -4.01 23.58
CA ILE A 7 -9.90 -2.65 23.04
C ILE A 7 -8.57 -1.86 22.97
N LEU A 8 -7.67 -2.06 23.94
CA LEU A 8 -6.35 -1.38 23.99
C LEU A 8 -5.38 -1.85 22.90
N PHE A 9 -5.48 -3.11 22.47
CA PHE A 9 -4.64 -3.64 21.39
C PHE A 9 -5.10 -3.17 20.01
N ILE A 10 -6.41 -3.00 19.81
CA ILE A 10 -6.96 -2.59 18.52
C ILE A 10 -6.62 -1.13 18.19
N SER A 11 -6.72 -0.23 19.16
CA SER A 11 -6.35 1.18 18.99
C SER A 11 -4.84 1.37 18.76
N PHE A 12 -3.99 0.55 19.39
CA PHE A 12 -2.55 0.55 19.12
C PHE A 12 -2.22 0.12 17.69
N LEU A 13 -2.91 -0.90 17.16
CA LEU A 13 -2.70 -1.38 15.80
C LEU A 13 -3.09 -0.34 14.75
N PHE A 14 -4.28 0.27 14.87
CA PHE A 14 -4.73 1.31 13.94
C PHE A 14 -3.88 2.60 13.98
N GLY A 15 -3.24 2.90 15.11
CA GLY A 15 -2.36 4.07 15.25
C GLY A 15 -1.04 3.95 14.48
N ILE A 16 -0.44 2.76 14.47
CA ILE A 16 0.85 2.49 13.79
C ILE A 16 0.71 2.63 12.28
N ASP A 17 -0.39 2.15 11.72
CA ASP A 17 -0.61 2.16 10.27
C ASP A 17 -0.80 3.57 9.72
N ASN A 18 -1.49 4.43 10.47
CA ASN A 18 -1.66 5.85 10.13
C ASN A 18 -0.31 6.59 10.11
N ASP A 19 0.55 6.35 11.11
CA ASP A 19 1.90 6.94 11.16
C ASP A 19 2.77 6.49 9.97
N LEU A 20 2.76 5.19 9.66
CA LEU A 20 3.52 4.67 8.52
C LEU A 20 3.02 5.21 7.18
N LEU A 21 1.70 5.33 6.99
CA LEU A 21 1.13 5.89 5.76
C LEU A 21 1.46 7.38 5.60
N ILE A 22 1.42 8.16 6.69
CA ILE A 22 1.85 9.56 6.70
C ILE A 22 3.33 9.67 6.31
N LYS A 23 4.20 8.84 6.92
CA LYS A 23 5.63 8.79 6.60
C LYS A 23 5.89 8.40 5.15
N THR A 24 5.21 7.38 4.63
CA THR A 24 5.29 6.99 3.23
C THR A 24 4.88 8.15 2.32
N THR A 25 3.73 8.77 2.57
CA THR A 25 3.22 9.87 1.74
C THR A 25 4.14 11.08 1.77
N HIS A 26 4.69 11.41 2.94
CA HIS A 26 5.67 12.48 3.09
C HIS A 26 6.95 12.18 2.28
N ALA A 27 7.51 10.98 2.43
CA ALA A 27 8.69 10.54 1.69
C ALA A 27 8.48 10.59 0.16
N VAL A 28 7.30 10.17 -0.33
CA VAL A 28 6.91 10.31 -1.75
C VAL A 28 6.89 11.77 -2.19
N LYS A 29 6.28 12.67 -1.39
CA LYS A 29 6.19 14.10 -1.70
C LYS A 29 7.57 14.77 -1.84
N ILE A 30 8.57 14.29 -1.10
CA ILE A 30 9.94 14.82 -1.14
C ILE A 30 10.88 14.00 -2.04
N GLY A 31 10.36 13.07 -2.85
CA GLY A 31 11.14 12.27 -3.81
C GLY A 31 11.97 11.14 -3.20
N LYS A 32 11.79 10.82 -1.92
CA LYS A 32 12.53 9.76 -1.21
C LYS A 32 11.83 8.40 -1.34
N TYR A 33 11.83 7.84 -2.54
CA TYR A 33 11.05 6.64 -2.86
C TYR A 33 11.53 5.36 -2.15
N GLU A 34 12.83 5.21 -1.89
CA GLU A 34 13.38 4.06 -1.14
C GLU A 34 13.01 4.11 0.36
N GLU A 35 12.96 5.31 0.95
CA GLU A 35 12.44 5.47 2.32
C GLU A 35 10.93 5.18 2.34
N ALA A 36 10.19 5.66 1.32
CA ALA A 36 8.77 5.39 1.18
C ALA A 36 8.47 3.89 1.10
N ILE A 37 9.27 3.12 0.34
CA ILE A 37 9.09 1.67 0.24
C ILE A 37 9.40 0.97 1.59
N THR A 38 10.38 1.46 2.33
CA THR A 38 10.70 0.95 3.67
C THR A 38 9.53 1.14 4.63
N TYR A 39 8.91 2.33 4.65
CA TYR A 39 7.76 2.60 5.51
C TYR A 39 6.53 1.77 5.12
N ILE A 40 6.22 1.65 3.83
CA ILE A 40 5.03 0.89 3.41
C ILE A 40 5.21 -0.63 3.60
N ASN A 41 6.44 -1.15 3.50
CA ASN A 41 6.73 -2.55 3.79
C ASN A 41 6.53 -2.89 5.27
N LYS A 42 6.87 -1.96 6.17
CA LYS A 42 6.60 -2.11 7.62
C LYS A 42 5.09 -2.18 7.89
N ALA A 43 4.28 -1.41 7.15
CA ALA A 43 2.83 -1.45 7.28
C ALA A 43 2.25 -2.78 6.75
N GLU A 44 2.78 -3.30 5.63
CA GLU A 44 2.31 -4.58 5.06
C GLU A 44 2.56 -5.79 5.96
N ASN A 45 3.69 -5.81 6.69
CA ASN A 45 4.04 -6.90 7.61
C ASN A 45 3.04 -7.11 8.75
N ASN A 46 2.15 -6.15 9.00
CA ASN A 46 1.03 -6.28 9.94
C ASN A 46 -0.19 -7.04 9.35
N ASN A 47 -0.01 -7.76 8.24
CA ASN A 47 -1.04 -8.57 7.56
C ASN A 47 -2.29 -7.80 7.11
N GLN A 48 -2.16 -6.48 6.90
CA GLN A 48 -3.30 -5.68 6.45
C GLN A 48 -3.64 -5.96 4.98
N LYS A 49 -4.82 -6.55 4.77
CA LYS A 49 -5.46 -6.69 3.45
C LYS A 49 -6.14 -5.38 3.03
N ASN A 50 -5.48 -4.24 3.25
CA ASN A 50 -6.01 -2.94 2.90
C ASN A 50 -5.50 -2.53 1.50
N PRO A 51 -6.42 -2.33 0.53
CA PRO A 51 -6.05 -2.07 -0.86
C PRO A 51 -5.35 -0.72 -1.09
N GLU A 52 -5.50 0.26 -0.20
CA GLU A 52 -4.81 1.55 -0.30
C GLU A 52 -3.29 1.42 -0.11
N PHE A 53 -2.84 0.54 0.79
CA PHE A 53 -1.40 0.27 0.93
C PHE A 53 -0.82 -0.32 -0.35
N PHE A 54 -1.54 -1.26 -0.97
CA PHE A 54 -1.10 -1.87 -2.21
C PHE A 54 -1.10 -0.89 -3.38
N ARG A 55 -2.09 0.01 -3.43
CA ARG A 55 -2.16 1.09 -4.40
C ARG A 55 -0.97 2.04 -4.27
N LEU A 56 -0.72 2.58 -3.07
CA LEU A 56 0.41 3.48 -2.83
C LEU A 56 1.76 2.79 -3.12
N LYS A 57 1.92 1.54 -2.69
CA LYS A 57 3.12 0.74 -2.97
C LYS A 57 3.34 0.55 -4.47
N ALA A 58 2.28 0.33 -5.24
CA ALA A 58 2.39 0.16 -6.69
C ALA A 58 2.84 1.45 -7.38
N LEU A 59 2.26 2.59 -7.00
CA LEU A 59 2.64 3.91 -7.51
C LEU A 59 4.11 4.23 -7.21
N ILE A 60 4.61 3.91 -6.01
CA ILE A 60 6.03 4.10 -5.65
C ILE A 60 6.94 3.27 -6.56
N PHE A 61 6.58 2.00 -6.84
CA PHE A 61 7.37 1.18 -7.75
C PHE A 61 7.33 1.69 -9.20
N GLU A 62 6.24 2.30 -9.66
CA GLU A 62 6.23 2.96 -10.96
C GLU A 62 7.18 4.18 -11.00
N MET A 63 7.22 4.97 -9.92
CA MET A 63 8.18 6.10 -9.80
C MET A 63 9.63 5.62 -9.78
N LEU A 64 9.88 4.43 -9.22
CA LEU A 64 11.21 3.78 -9.21
C LEU A 64 11.54 3.07 -10.53
N ASN A 65 10.65 3.08 -11.52
CA ASN A 65 10.79 2.32 -12.77
C ASN A 65 11.00 0.81 -12.55
N GLU A 66 10.27 0.25 -11.57
CA GLU A 66 10.28 -1.17 -11.18
C GLU A 66 8.95 -1.85 -11.60
N PRO A 67 8.73 -2.11 -12.91
CA PRO A 67 7.41 -2.46 -13.45
C PRO A 67 6.88 -3.80 -12.94
N TYR A 68 7.77 -4.77 -12.66
CA TYR A 68 7.38 -6.08 -12.15
C TYR A 68 6.78 -5.97 -10.73
N GLN A 69 7.45 -5.22 -9.86
CA GLN A 69 7.05 -4.98 -8.49
C GLN A 69 5.77 -4.13 -8.45
N ALA A 70 5.67 -3.12 -9.32
CA ALA A 70 4.46 -2.31 -9.49
C ALA A 70 3.26 -3.18 -9.88
N LYS A 71 3.40 -4.04 -10.90
CA LYS A 71 2.33 -4.96 -11.34
C LYS A 71 1.91 -5.93 -10.24
N LYS A 72 2.87 -6.45 -9.46
CA LYS A 72 2.58 -7.32 -8.30
C LYS A 72 1.77 -6.59 -7.23
N ALA A 73 2.12 -5.34 -6.93
CA ALA A 73 1.41 -4.51 -5.96
C ALA A 73 0.00 -4.15 -6.46
N TRP A 74 -0.17 -3.75 -7.72
CA TRP A 74 -1.49 -3.53 -8.32
C TRP A 74 -2.36 -4.79 -8.32
N GLY A 75 -1.78 -5.97 -8.55
CA GLY A 75 -2.49 -7.24 -8.44
C GLY A 75 -3.06 -7.48 -7.03
N LYS A 76 -2.31 -7.11 -5.97
CA LYS A 76 -2.81 -7.17 -4.59
C LYS A 76 -3.90 -6.13 -4.34
N CYS A 77 -3.74 -4.89 -4.85
CA CYS A 77 -4.77 -3.85 -4.77
C CYS A 77 -6.10 -4.35 -5.38
N LEU A 78 -6.04 -4.89 -6.60
CA LEU A 78 -7.19 -5.45 -7.30
C LEU A 78 -7.83 -6.62 -6.54
N LYS A 79 -7.01 -7.48 -5.91
CA LYS A 79 -7.49 -8.64 -5.13
C LYS A 79 -8.25 -8.23 -3.89
N TYR A 80 -7.80 -7.21 -3.16
CA TYR A 80 -8.36 -6.83 -1.87
C TYR A 80 -9.36 -5.68 -1.94
N SER A 81 -9.41 -4.94 -3.04
CA SER A 81 -10.37 -3.85 -3.21
C SER A 81 -11.76 -4.35 -3.62
N LYS A 82 -12.77 -3.79 -2.94
CA LYS A 82 -14.18 -3.87 -3.34
C LYS A 82 -14.63 -2.62 -4.10
N ASP A 83 -13.83 -1.54 -4.06
CA ASP A 83 -14.16 -0.28 -4.72
C ASP A 83 -13.99 -0.41 -6.25
N LYS A 84 -15.03 -0.07 -7.00
CA LYS A 84 -15.03 -0.26 -8.46
C LYS A 84 -14.00 0.63 -9.16
N ASN A 85 -13.82 1.86 -8.68
CA ASN A 85 -12.94 2.84 -9.29
C ASN A 85 -11.47 2.44 -9.08
N MET A 86 -11.09 2.09 -7.87
CA MET A 86 -9.75 1.61 -7.54
C MET A 86 -9.40 0.32 -8.28
N ARG A 87 -10.36 -0.59 -8.44
CA ARG A 87 -10.14 -1.79 -9.27
C ARG A 87 -9.98 -1.44 -10.74
N HIS A 88 -10.66 -0.41 -11.24
CA HIS A 88 -10.51 0.05 -12.62
C HIS A 88 -9.13 0.70 -12.82
N GLU A 89 -8.72 1.59 -11.92
CA GLU A 89 -7.37 2.16 -11.84
C GLU A 89 -6.30 1.06 -11.88
N ALA A 90 -6.38 0.08 -10.97
CA ALA A 90 -5.41 -1.01 -10.92
C ALA A 90 -5.31 -1.80 -12.24
N ARG A 91 -6.43 -2.00 -12.95
CA ARG A 91 -6.42 -2.70 -14.25
C ARG A 91 -5.71 -1.87 -15.33
N ILE A 92 -5.96 -0.56 -15.38
CA ILE A 92 -5.31 0.35 -16.33
C ILE A 92 -3.80 0.30 -16.13
N HIS A 93 -3.34 0.46 -14.88
CA HIS A 93 -1.90 0.42 -14.60
C HIS A 93 -1.28 -0.95 -14.93
N ILE A 94 -1.95 -2.07 -14.59
CA ILE A 94 -1.48 -3.41 -14.95
C ILE A 94 -1.34 -3.58 -16.47
N GLN A 95 -2.31 -3.07 -17.24
CA GLN A 95 -2.28 -3.11 -18.70
C GLN A 95 -1.10 -2.30 -19.24
N ASN A 96 -0.99 -1.03 -18.84
CA ASN A 96 0.09 -0.13 -19.27
C ASN A 96 1.48 -0.71 -18.95
N LEU A 97 1.66 -1.30 -17.76
CA LEU A 97 2.90 -1.93 -17.34
C LEU A 97 3.22 -3.22 -18.11
N SER A 98 2.22 -3.86 -18.73
CA SER A 98 2.42 -5.06 -19.56
C SER A 98 2.76 -4.73 -21.02
N GLU A 99 2.46 -3.50 -21.45
CA GLU A 99 2.72 -3.00 -22.80
C GLU A 99 4.11 -2.36 -22.92
N LYS A 100 4.68 -1.86 -21.82
CA LYS A 100 6.10 -1.47 -21.74
C LYS A 100 6.99 -2.72 -21.80
N LYS A 101 7.46 -3.08 -22.99
CA LYS A 101 8.52 -4.07 -23.24
C LYS A 101 9.87 -3.41 -23.36
#